data_AF-A0A2T1GF45-F1
#
_entry.id   AF-A0A2T1GF45-F1
#
_cell.length_a   1.000
_cell.length_b   1.000
_cell.length_c   1.000
_cell.angle_alpha   90.00
_cell.angle_beta   90.00
_cell.angle_gamma   90.00
#
_symmetry.space_group_name_H-M   'P 1'
#
loop_
_entity.id
_entity.type
_entity.pdbx_description
1 polymer ?
#
loop_
_entity_poly.entity_id
_entity_poly.type
_entity_poly.pdbx_seq_one_letter_code
_entity_poly.pdbx_strand_id
1 'polypeptide(L)'
;MFVCDNTGKSYHADLKCKNQRLRRHYLLESGFSAIGAVQGLGRTHRANQAQPPEVVLLTTNIKGELRFTSTISSRLASLGAITRGQRDTGCSSGLFDEDTNNFSSQYAKSALGEFFADLRRDGIGGISMSEFCDRTGLRLVNDSGQLLDTLPQMNTFLNRLLALPIGLQNILFGEFEQRILDRIEQAKAAGSYERGVENLFGDGGFEIIETQILNTHSSGAETICYSIDKLNKPHLVSIDSAQHIANTQGFNFYRHAKTGNLAIAGEIDKRIKRDGSAVDVMAIYQPVSSKSWQKLDLPDFEKIWIPETPTNQYWKQWQQLIDLAPEFDRERIYLICGLLLPVWKQLPDNNPKVFRLQTNDSRILLGRSIDQHQIEKVFDNFGLKDLIKLNAEDIFQLVWEDRQVKSVGQWELQRNYYKGVDRLEVLAVYGSDKIDWLKALGCFTEIIQHRTKVFVPVDNAVKIIDLLLTSV
;
A
#
# COMPACT_ATOMS: atom_id res chain seq x y z
N MET A 1 -19.49 25.91 33.65
CA MET A 1 -18.12 26.09 34.18
C MET A 1 -17.19 26.12 32.98
N PHE A 2 -16.53 27.25 32.71
CA PHE A 2 -15.50 27.33 31.68
C PHE A 2 -14.20 26.81 32.29
N VAL A 3 -13.53 25.89 31.60
CA VAL A 3 -12.31 25.24 32.11
C VAL A 3 -11.19 25.54 31.14
N CYS A 4 -10.41 26.58 31.42
CA CYS A 4 -9.16 26.88 30.73
C CYS A 4 -8.00 26.25 31.54
N ASP A 5 -7.40 25.20 30.97
CA ASP A 5 -6.12 24.59 31.32
C ASP A 5 -5.77 24.03 32.73
N ASN A 6 -4.81 23.11 32.65
CA ASN A 6 -3.91 22.37 33.58
C ASN A 6 -4.21 22.10 35.07
N THR A 7 -5.40 22.38 35.61
CA THR A 7 -5.75 21.88 36.95
C THR A 7 -6.28 20.45 36.87
N GLY A 8 -5.63 19.50 37.56
CA GLY A 8 -5.93 18.05 37.57
C GLY A 8 -7.27 17.65 38.19
N LYS A 9 -8.26 18.53 38.15
CA LYS A 9 -9.61 18.31 38.70
C LYS A 9 -10.40 17.36 37.80
N SER A 10 -11.17 16.50 38.44
CA SER A 10 -12.04 15.55 37.76
C SER A 10 -13.50 16.02 37.84
N TYR A 11 -14.20 15.94 36.70
CA TYR A 11 -15.57 16.44 36.54
C TYR A 11 -16.54 15.36 36.02
N HIS A 12 -16.08 14.12 35.89
CA HIS A 12 -16.91 12.98 35.47
C HIS A 12 -18.04 12.69 36.48
N ALA A 13 -19.09 12.01 36.01
CA ALA A 13 -20.19 11.56 36.86
C ALA A 13 -19.78 10.32 37.67
N ASP A 14 -18.87 10.49 38.64
CA ASP A 14 -18.34 9.39 39.45
C ASP A 14 -19.45 8.70 40.27
N LEU A 15 -19.49 7.37 40.24
CA LEU A 15 -20.39 6.55 41.05
C LEU A 15 -20.22 6.80 42.56
N LYS A 16 -19.03 7.23 43.01
CA LYS A 16 -18.75 7.53 44.41
C LYS A 16 -19.25 8.92 44.86
N CYS A 17 -19.66 9.77 43.93
CA CYS A 17 -20.11 11.12 44.21
C CYS A 17 -21.64 11.20 44.26
N LYS A 18 -22.18 12.09 45.11
CA LYS A 18 -23.64 12.32 45.21
C LYS A 18 -24.27 12.83 43.88
N ASN A 19 -23.52 13.60 43.10
CA ASN A 19 -24.01 14.16 41.83
C ASN A 19 -23.56 13.30 40.65
N GLN A 20 -24.44 12.40 40.21
CA GLN A 20 -24.22 11.51 39.07
C GLN A 20 -24.94 11.98 37.79
N ARG A 21 -25.38 13.26 37.72
CA ARG A 21 -26.09 13.80 36.54
C ARG A 21 -25.21 13.77 35.29
N LEU A 22 -25.85 13.66 34.13
CA LEU A 22 -25.19 13.68 32.83
C LEU A 22 -24.31 14.93 32.70
N ARG A 23 -23.09 14.74 32.19
CA ARG A 23 -22.14 15.82 31.96
C ARG A 23 -22.17 16.21 30.49
N ARG A 24 -22.49 17.47 30.20
CA ARG A 24 -22.37 18.05 28.87
C ARG A 24 -21.05 18.78 28.76
N HIS A 25 -20.17 18.32 27.87
CA HIS A 25 -18.88 18.91 27.60
C HIS A 25 -18.97 19.77 26.34
N TYR A 26 -19.01 21.09 26.50
CA TYR A 26 -19.00 22.02 25.37
C TYR A 26 -17.57 22.36 24.98
N LEU A 27 -17.16 21.99 23.77
CA LEU A 27 -15.90 22.41 23.17
C LEU A 27 -16.18 23.66 22.32
N LEU A 28 -15.77 24.82 22.84
CA LEU A 28 -15.99 26.14 22.22
C LEU A 28 -14.88 26.52 21.25
N GLU A 29 -13.63 26.34 21.66
CA GLU A 29 -12.45 26.59 20.82
C GLU A 29 -11.62 25.31 20.83
N SER A 30 -11.52 24.72 19.65
CA SER A 30 -10.73 23.53 19.45
C SER A 30 -9.31 24.00 19.12
N GLY A 31 -8.43 24.06 20.13
CA GLY A 31 -7.05 24.53 19.93
C GLY A 31 -6.34 23.73 18.83
N PHE A 32 -5.28 24.29 18.23
CA PHE A 32 -4.56 23.67 17.10
C PHE A 32 -4.05 22.23 17.35
N SER A 33 -3.94 21.82 18.62
CA SER A 33 -3.56 20.47 19.03
C SER A 33 -4.77 19.65 19.44
N ALA A 34 -5.08 18.64 18.63
CA ALA A 34 -6.10 17.66 18.99
C ALA A 34 -5.73 16.81 20.23
N ILE A 35 -4.45 16.76 20.63
CA ILE A 35 -4.04 16.14 21.91
C ILE A 35 -4.56 16.96 23.10
N GLY A 36 -4.47 18.29 23.02
CA GLY A 36 -4.98 19.19 24.07
C GLY A 36 -6.50 19.06 24.25
N ALA A 37 -7.23 19.02 23.13
CA ALA A 37 -8.69 18.83 23.15
C ALA A 37 -9.09 17.48 23.78
N VAL A 38 -8.38 16.39 23.44
CA VAL A 38 -8.61 15.06 24.03
C VAL A 38 -8.25 15.03 25.53
N GLN A 39 -7.18 15.69 25.94
CA GLN A 39 -6.84 15.81 27.37
C GLN A 39 -7.91 16.55 28.16
N GLY A 40 -8.53 17.58 27.59
CA GLY A 40 -9.69 18.26 28.16
C GLY A 40 -10.87 17.30 28.39
N LEU A 41 -11.15 16.44 27.41
CA LEU A 41 -12.21 15.43 27.52
C LEU A 41 -11.95 14.41 28.64
N GLY A 42 -10.69 14.02 28.86
CA GLY A 42 -10.29 13.10 29.93
C GLY A 42 -10.63 13.61 31.34
N ARG A 43 -11.12 14.84 31.50
CA ARG A 43 -11.62 15.37 32.77
C ARG A 43 -13.08 15.01 33.03
N THR A 44 -13.89 14.87 31.97
CA THR A 44 -15.32 14.53 32.03
C THR A 44 -15.59 13.07 31.66
N HIS A 45 -14.68 12.43 30.93
CA HIS A 45 -14.77 11.03 30.50
C HIS A 45 -13.69 10.19 31.22
N ARG A 46 -14.08 9.39 32.23
CA ARG A 46 -13.16 8.57 33.03
C ARG A 46 -13.76 7.22 33.41
N ALA A 47 -12.91 6.28 33.85
CA ALA A 47 -13.34 5.05 34.49
C ALA A 47 -14.17 5.35 35.76
N ASN A 48 -15.07 4.43 36.13
CA ASN A 48 -16.00 4.58 37.27
C ASN A 48 -17.08 5.67 37.12
N GLN A 49 -17.36 6.12 35.89
CA GLN A 49 -18.48 7.02 35.62
C GLN A 49 -19.81 6.25 35.56
N ALA A 50 -20.87 6.79 36.18
CA ALA A 50 -22.23 6.26 36.12
C ALA A 50 -22.82 6.31 34.71
N GLN A 51 -22.45 7.34 33.95
CA GLN A 51 -22.85 7.54 32.56
C GLN A 51 -21.77 8.32 31.81
N PRO A 52 -21.60 8.06 30.50
CA PRO A 52 -20.67 8.81 29.68
C PRO A 52 -21.13 10.27 29.47
N PRO A 53 -20.19 11.24 29.38
CA PRO A 53 -20.52 12.61 29.04
C PRO A 53 -21.05 12.74 27.61
N GLU A 54 -21.91 13.73 27.40
CA GLU A 54 -22.32 14.20 26.07
C GLU A 54 -21.34 15.28 25.61
N VAL A 55 -20.57 14.99 24.55
CA VAL A 55 -19.64 15.96 23.95
C VAL A 55 -20.38 16.79 22.90
N VAL A 56 -20.39 18.12 23.10
CA VAL A 56 -20.99 19.09 22.20
C VAL A 56 -19.86 19.91 21.58
N LEU A 57 -19.65 19.72 20.28
CA LEU A 57 -18.70 20.48 19.48
C LEU A 57 -19.42 21.71 18.94
N LEU A 58 -18.94 22.90 19.31
CA LEU A 58 -19.45 24.14 18.73
C LEU A 58 -18.51 24.54 17.59
N THR A 59 -19.09 24.77 16.42
CA THR A 59 -18.39 25.28 15.24
C THR A 59 -19.12 26.52 14.76
N THR A 60 -18.39 27.53 14.30
CA THR A 60 -19.00 28.60 13.50
C THR A 60 -19.21 28.15 12.05
N ASN A 61 -19.87 29.00 11.25
CA ASN A 61 -20.02 28.83 9.81
C ASN A 61 -18.76 29.26 9.01
N ILE A 62 -17.64 29.49 9.68
CA ILE A 62 -16.36 29.83 9.04
C ILE A 62 -15.71 28.53 8.55
N LYS A 63 -15.54 28.40 7.23
CA LYS A 63 -14.99 27.17 6.62
C LYS A 63 -13.59 26.83 7.13
N GLY A 64 -12.78 27.83 7.47
CA GLY A 64 -11.45 27.61 8.06
C GLY A 64 -11.46 27.01 9.46
N GLU A 65 -12.49 27.28 10.26
CA GLU A 65 -12.65 26.69 11.60
C GLU A 65 -13.06 25.22 11.49
N LEU A 66 -13.92 24.90 10.52
CA LEU A 66 -14.43 23.55 10.26
C LEU A 66 -13.31 22.51 10.11
N ARG A 67 -12.17 22.88 9.50
CA ARG A 67 -10.97 22.03 9.37
C ARG A 67 -10.38 21.60 10.72
N PHE A 68 -10.29 22.52 11.67
CA PHE A 68 -9.73 22.22 13.00
C PHE A 68 -10.70 21.36 13.78
N THR A 69 -11.98 21.74 13.72
CA THR A 69 -13.04 21.01 14.37
C THR A 69 -13.20 19.60 13.78
N SER A 70 -13.04 19.40 12.46
CA SER A 70 -13.11 18.07 11.82
C SER A 70 -11.92 17.17 12.20
N THR A 71 -10.71 17.72 12.27
CA THR A 71 -9.52 16.99 12.75
C THR A 71 -9.71 16.50 14.19
N ILE A 72 -10.25 17.36 15.06
CA ILE A 72 -10.52 17.03 16.47
C ILE A 72 -11.68 16.05 16.58
N SER A 73 -12.73 16.26 15.79
CA SER A 73 -13.90 15.36 15.71
C SER A 73 -13.50 13.95 15.28
N SER A 74 -12.63 13.81 14.27
CA SER A 74 -12.11 12.53 13.79
C SER A 74 -11.29 11.79 14.85
N ARG A 75 -10.42 12.50 15.60
CA ARG A 75 -9.69 11.89 16.73
C ARG A 75 -10.60 11.51 17.88
N LEU A 76 -11.58 12.35 18.23
CA LEU A 76 -12.59 12.05 19.25
C LEU A 76 -13.44 10.84 18.87
N ALA A 77 -13.81 10.71 17.59
CA ALA A 77 -14.53 9.53 17.08
C ALA A 77 -13.69 8.26 17.19
N SER A 78 -12.40 8.34 16.86
CA SER A 78 -11.44 7.23 16.98
C SER A 78 -11.25 6.77 18.44
N LEU A 79 -11.40 7.68 19.40
CA LEU A 79 -11.34 7.39 20.84
C LEU A 79 -12.66 6.86 21.42
N GLY A 80 -13.68 6.67 20.60
CA GLY A 80 -15.01 6.21 21.05
C GLY A 80 -15.77 7.24 21.87
N ALA A 81 -15.30 8.49 21.92
CA ALA A 81 -15.91 9.59 22.66
C ALA A 81 -17.16 10.17 21.98
N ILE A 82 -17.40 9.81 20.71
CA ILE A 82 -18.54 10.29 19.91
C ILE A 82 -19.45 9.11 19.59
N THR A 83 -20.71 9.22 20.04
CA THR A 83 -21.76 8.24 19.80
C THR A 83 -22.25 8.25 18.35
N ARG A 84 -22.89 7.17 17.90
CA ARG A 84 -23.35 7.00 16.52
C ARG A 84 -24.25 8.16 16.05
N GLY A 85 -25.24 8.56 16.86
CA GLY A 85 -26.14 9.69 16.53
C GLY A 85 -25.47 11.07 16.52
N GLN A 86 -24.35 11.26 17.24
CA GLN A 86 -23.56 12.48 17.16
C GLN A 86 -22.74 12.57 15.87
N ARG A 87 -22.31 11.43 15.31
CA ARG A 87 -21.68 11.38 13.98
C ARG A 87 -22.67 11.74 12.89
N ASP A 88 -23.87 11.16 12.94
CA ASP A 88 -24.92 11.41 11.94
C ASP A 88 -25.32 12.90 11.92
N THR A 89 -25.40 13.53 13.09
CA THR A 89 -25.70 14.98 13.20
C THR A 89 -24.56 15.84 12.66
N GLY A 90 -23.29 15.56 12.99
CA GLY A 90 -22.16 16.34 12.48
C GLY A 90 -21.86 16.09 10.99
N CYS A 91 -22.32 14.97 10.42
CA CYS A 91 -22.21 14.67 8.99
C CYS A 91 -23.03 15.70 8.18
N SER A 92 -24.17 16.13 8.69
CA SER A 92 -25.01 17.17 8.05
C SER A 92 -24.39 18.57 8.05
N SER A 93 -23.45 18.84 8.97
CA SER A 93 -22.67 20.09 9.04
C SER A 93 -21.31 20.00 8.33
N GLY A 94 -21.00 18.89 7.66
CA GLY A 94 -19.71 18.67 6.99
C GLY A 94 -18.52 18.41 7.94
N LEU A 95 -18.76 18.25 9.25
CA LEU A 95 -17.71 18.02 10.26
C LEU A 95 -17.10 16.60 10.19
N PHE A 96 -17.86 15.62 9.72
CA PHE A 96 -17.46 14.22 9.58
C PHE A 96 -17.39 13.77 8.11
N ASP A 97 -17.40 14.70 7.17
CA ASP A 97 -17.18 14.35 5.77
C ASP A 97 -15.68 14.04 5.55
N GLU A 98 -15.31 12.77 5.76
CA GLU A 98 -13.92 12.31 5.61
C GLU A 98 -13.41 12.42 4.17
N ASP A 99 -14.30 12.57 3.18
CA ASP A 99 -13.94 12.68 1.76
C ASP A 99 -13.32 14.05 1.49
N THR A 100 -14.01 15.12 1.91
CA THR A 100 -13.60 16.51 1.71
C THR A 100 -12.59 17.00 2.75
N ASN A 101 -12.67 16.49 3.99
CA ASN A 101 -11.79 16.94 5.08
C ASN A 101 -10.43 16.22 5.13
N ASN A 102 -10.20 15.17 4.33
CA ASN A 102 -8.92 14.48 4.29
C ASN A 102 -7.93 15.15 3.32
N PHE A 103 -7.32 16.25 3.78
CA PHE A 103 -6.32 17.00 3.02
C PHE A 103 -4.99 16.26 2.77
N SER A 104 -4.81 15.08 3.37
CA SER A 104 -3.65 14.21 3.11
C SER A 104 -3.87 13.26 1.92
N SER A 105 -5.11 13.12 1.46
CA SER A 105 -5.49 12.27 0.33
C SER A 105 -4.82 12.68 -0.98
N GLN A 106 -4.69 11.73 -1.90
CA GLN A 106 -4.21 12.01 -3.25
C GLN A 106 -5.12 12.99 -3.99
N TYR A 107 -6.44 12.93 -3.76
CA TYR A 107 -7.42 13.83 -4.35
C TYR A 107 -7.20 15.28 -3.90
N ALA A 108 -6.97 15.50 -2.60
CA ALA A 108 -6.67 16.82 -2.08
C ALA A 108 -5.34 17.39 -2.61
N LYS A 109 -4.30 16.54 -2.76
CA LYS A 109 -3.03 16.96 -3.37
C LYS A 109 -3.18 17.32 -4.85
N SER A 110 -3.94 16.53 -5.60
CA SER A 110 -4.23 16.81 -7.01
C SER A 110 -5.05 18.09 -7.16
N ALA A 111 -6.10 18.25 -6.34
CA ALA A 111 -6.94 19.45 -6.33
C ALA A 111 -6.14 20.72 -5.98
N LEU A 112 -5.10 20.61 -5.14
CA LEU A 112 -4.23 21.74 -4.82
C LEU A 112 -3.39 22.21 -6.02
N GLY A 113 -2.86 21.27 -6.80
CA GLY A 113 -2.13 21.60 -8.03
C GLY A 113 -3.03 22.31 -9.05
N GLU A 114 -4.25 21.78 -9.22
CA GLU A 114 -5.28 22.35 -10.09
C GLU A 114 -5.73 23.73 -9.63
N PHE A 115 -5.92 23.93 -8.32
CA PHE A 115 -6.23 25.22 -7.73
C PHE A 115 -5.20 26.29 -8.12
N PHE A 116 -3.89 25.98 -8.04
CA PHE A 116 -2.86 26.94 -8.44
C PHE A 116 -2.80 27.17 -9.95
N ALA A 117 -3.08 26.15 -10.76
CA ALA A 117 -3.16 26.28 -12.20
C ALA A 117 -4.32 27.19 -12.63
N ASP A 118 -5.51 26.99 -12.05
CA ASP A 118 -6.70 27.81 -12.32
C ASP A 118 -6.54 29.24 -11.80
N LEU A 119 -5.96 29.42 -10.60
CA LEU A 119 -5.66 30.74 -10.04
C LEU A 119 -4.76 31.56 -10.96
N ARG A 120 -3.83 30.90 -11.66
CA ARG A 120 -2.98 31.55 -12.66
C ARG A 120 -3.74 31.87 -13.95
N ARG A 121 -4.61 30.96 -14.42
CA ARG A 121 -5.30 31.09 -15.71
C ARG A 121 -6.38 32.18 -15.68
N ASP A 122 -7.30 32.08 -14.72
CA ASP A 122 -8.53 32.88 -14.71
C ASP A 122 -8.73 33.67 -13.40
N GLY A 123 -7.89 33.43 -12.39
CA GLY A 123 -8.16 33.85 -11.02
C GLY A 123 -9.26 33.01 -10.37
N ILE A 124 -9.40 33.10 -9.04
CA ILE A 124 -10.40 32.33 -8.29
C ILE A 124 -11.15 33.29 -7.38
N GLY A 125 -12.48 33.23 -7.41
CA GLY A 125 -13.30 34.05 -6.51
C GLY A 125 -13.16 35.56 -6.72
N GLY A 126 -12.81 35.99 -7.93
CA GLY A 126 -12.55 37.40 -8.26
C GLY A 126 -11.18 37.91 -7.83
N ILE A 127 -10.29 37.04 -7.33
CA ILE A 127 -8.91 37.39 -6.98
C ILE A 127 -7.94 36.90 -8.04
N SER A 128 -7.09 37.83 -8.49
CA SER A 128 -5.97 37.54 -9.38
C SER A 128 -4.83 36.84 -8.64
N MET A 129 -3.99 36.13 -9.39
CA MET A 129 -2.80 35.47 -8.84
C MET A 129 -1.87 36.42 -8.07
N SER A 130 -1.67 37.64 -8.57
CA SER A 130 -0.83 38.65 -7.90
C SER A 130 -1.44 39.08 -6.56
N GLU A 131 -2.74 39.39 -6.54
CA GLU A 131 -3.43 39.78 -5.32
C GLU A 131 -3.50 38.63 -4.30
N PHE A 132 -3.62 37.38 -4.75
CA PHE A 132 -3.51 36.22 -3.87
C PHE A 132 -2.12 36.11 -3.24
N CYS A 133 -1.05 36.28 -4.02
CA CYS A 133 0.33 36.23 -3.52
C CYS A 133 0.60 37.36 -2.52
N ASP A 134 0.12 38.57 -2.80
CA ASP A 134 0.30 39.74 -1.92
C ASP A 134 -0.40 39.55 -0.56
N ARG A 135 -1.64 39.03 -0.58
CA ARG A 135 -2.42 38.80 0.64
C ARG A 135 -1.94 37.60 1.45
N THR A 136 -1.43 36.56 0.80
CA THR A 136 -0.98 35.32 1.47
C THR A 136 0.51 35.30 1.82
N GLY A 137 1.31 36.18 1.20
CA GLY A 137 2.77 36.17 1.27
C GLY A 137 3.41 34.92 0.63
N LEU A 138 2.67 34.21 -0.22
CA LEU A 138 3.17 33.04 -0.94
C LEU A 138 3.85 33.48 -2.24
N ARG A 139 5.04 32.94 -2.50
CA ARG A 139 5.67 33.03 -3.82
C ARG A 139 5.26 31.80 -4.60
N LEU A 140 4.40 32.01 -5.60
CA LEU A 140 3.85 30.93 -6.43
C LEU A 140 4.39 30.96 -7.87
N VAL A 141 4.85 32.12 -8.33
CA VAL A 141 5.39 32.32 -9.68
C VAL A 141 6.84 32.79 -9.66
N ASN A 142 7.59 32.43 -10.71
CA ASN A 142 8.89 33.01 -11.02
C ASN A 142 8.74 34.38 -11.72
N ASP A 143 9.87 35.01 -12.01
CA ASP A 143 9.92 36.35 -12.60
C ASP A 143 9.37 36.39 -14.05
N SER A 144 9.21 35.23 -14.70
CA SER A 144 8.54 35.08 -16.01
C SER A 144 7.06 34.74 -15.90
N GLY A 145 6.48 34.76 -14.69
CA GLY A 145 5.07 34.50 -14.44
C GLY A 145 4.67 33.03 -14.52
N GLN A 146 5.64 32.10 -14.61
CA GLN A 146 5.40 30.67 -14.54
C GLN A 146 5.30 30.15 -13.10
N LEU A 147 4.43 29.15 -12.87
CA LEU A 147 4.35 28.46 -11.58
C LEU A 147 5.72 27.87 -11.23
N LEU A 148 6.14 28.01 -9.98
CA LEU A 148 7.38 27.43 -9.49
C LEU A 148 7.30 25.89 -9.49
N ASP A 149 8.42 25.23 -9.79
CA ASP A 149 8.54 23.77 -9.72
C ASP A 149 8.23 23.23 -8.31
N THR A 150 8.53 24.05 -7.28
CA THR A 150 8.25 23.76 -5.88
C THR A 150 7.10 24.63 -5.37
N LEU A 151 5.88 24.12 -5.49
CA LEU A 151 4.68 24.76 -4.93
C LEU A 151 4.59 24.56 -3.41
N PRO A 152 3.91 25.47 -2.68
CA PRO A 152 3.75 25.34 -1.24
C PRO A 152 2.95 24.09 -0.88
N GLN A 153 3.39 23.40 0.17
CA GLN A 153 2.70 22.22 0.67
C GLN A 153 1.33 22.57 1.27
N MET A 154 0.44 21.57 1.30
CA MET A 154 -0.93 21.68 1.80
C MET A 154 -1.05 22.44 3.12
N ASN A 155 -0.22 22.11 4.11
CA ASN A 155 -0.25 22.78 5.41
C ASN A 155 0.10 24.27 5.32
N THR A 156 1.07 24.62 4.49
CA THR A 156 1.47 26.01 4.25
C THR A 156 0.34 26.77 3.56
N PHE A 157 -0.23 26.21 2.49
CA PHE A 157 -1.36 26.81 1.77
C PHE A 157 -2.55 27.09 2.70
N LEU A 158 -2.99 26.07 3.44
CA LEU A 158 -4.15 26.19 4.32
C LEU A 158 -3.91 27.20 5.45
N ASN A 159 -2.70 27.23 6.03
CA ASN A 159 -2.36 28.19 7.09
C ASN A 159 -2.35 29.64 6.58
N ARG A 160 -2.02 29.87 5.30
CA ARG A 160 -2.12 31.20 4.70
C ARG A 160 -3.55 31.60 4.38
N LEU A 161 -4.41 30.66 3.96
CA LEU A 161 -5.84 30.94 3.76
C LEU A 161 -6.55 31.37 5.04
N LEU A 162 -6.12 30.85 6.21
CA LEU A 162 -6.67 31.25 7.51
C LEU A 162 -6.38 32.71 7.89
N ALA A 163 -5.36 33.32 7.28
CA ALA A 163 -5.02 34.72 7.52
C ALA A 163 -5.83 35.70 6.65
N LEU A 164 -6.64 35.19 5.73
CA LEU A 164 -7.45 36.01 4.84
C LEU A 164 -8.77 36.46 5.51
N PRO A 165 -9.37 37.57 5.04
CA PRO A 165 -10.71 37.98 5.49
C PRO A 165 -11.74 36.85 5.30
N ILE A 166 -12.66 36.69 6.24
CA ILE A 166 -13.63 35.56 6.30
C ILE A 166 -14.39 35.37 4.98
N GLY A 167 -14.83 36.46 4.34
CA GLY A 167 -15.55 36.37 3.07
C GLY A 167 -14.71 35.71 1.97
N LEU A 168 -13.46 36.15 1.85
CA LEU A 168 -12.52 35.59 0.87
C LEU A 168 -12.11 34.15 1.23
N GLN A 169 -11.89 33.89 2.52
CA GLN A 169 -11.62 32.56 3.03
C GLN A 169 -12.72 31.59 2.61
N ASN A 170 -13.99 31.94 2.83
CA ASN A 170 -15.12 31.07 2.47
C ASN A 170 -15.21 30.81 0.96
N ILE A 171 -14.93 31.82 0.12
CA ILE A 171 -14.91 31.66 -1.33
C ILE A 171 -13.81 30.68 -1.76
N LEU A 172 -12.56 30.93 -1.33
CA LEU A 172 -11.42 30.12 -1.73
C LEU A 172 -11.48 28.69 -1.19
N PHE A 173 -11.98 28.51 0.05
CA PHE A 173 -12.22 27.19 0.60
C PHE A 173 -13.35 26.47 -0.12
N GLY A 174 -14.44 27.15 -0.50
CA GLY A 174 -15.52 26.56 -1.27
C GLY A 174 -15.04 26.07 -2.64
N GLU A 175 -14.27 26.89 -3.35
CA GLU A 175 -13.66 26.54 -4.64
C GLU A 175 -12.68 25.36 -4.53
N PHE A 176 -11.93 25.29 -3.44
CA PHE A 176 -11.03 24.17 -3.18
C PHE A 176 -11.78 22.88 -2.80
N GLU A 177 -12.82 22.98 -1.97
CA GLU A 177 -13.69 21.86 -1.56
C GLU A 177 -14.41 21.25 -2.77
N GLN A 178 -14.95 22.08 -3.67
CA GLN A 178 -15.57 21.61 -4.91
C GLN A 178 -14.58 20.82 -5.79
N ARG A 179 -13.35 21.30 -5.96
CA ARG A 179 -12.32 20.56 -6.71
C ARG A 179 -12.00 19.20 -6.10
N ILE A 180 -12.01 19.09 -4.76
CA ILE A 180 -11.84 17.80 -4.09
C ILE A 180 -13.03 16.88 -4.40
N LEU A 181 -14.26 17.38 -4.31
CA LEU A 181 -15.47 16.62 -4.63
C LEU A 181 -15.46 16.12 -6.08
N ASP A 182 -15.16 16.99 -7.04
CA ASP A 182 -15.10 16.63 -8.46
C ASP A 182 -14.08 15.51 -8.71
N ARG A 183 -12.91 15.58 -8.07
CA ARG A 183 -11.88 14.53 -8.17
C ARG A 183 -12.32 13.21 -7.56
N ILE A 184 -13.04 13.29 -6.44
CA ILE A 184 -13.58 12.11 -5.77
C ILE A 184 -14.67 11.48 -6.63
N GLU A 185 -15.54 12.27 -7.24
CA GLU A 185 -16.56 11.79 -8.17
C GLU A 185 -15.94 11.14 -9.41
N GLN A 186 -14.93 11.78 -10.00
CA GLN A 186 -14.17 11.21 -11.12
C GLN A 186 -13.50 9.89 -10.74
N ALA A 187 -12.87 9.82 -9.56
CA ALA A 187 -12.24 8.60 -9.08
C ALA A 187 -13.27 7.49 -8.76
N LYS A 188 -14.44 7.86 -8.22
CA LYS A 188 -15.56 6.93 -7.97
C LYS A 188 -16.10 6.38 -9.29
N ALA A 189 -16.28 7.25 -10.30
CA ALA A 189 -16.72 6.85 -11.64
C ALA A 189 -15.68 5.95 -12.34
N ALA A 190 -14.38 6.19 -12.10
CA ALA A 190 -13.29 5.39 -12.63
C ALA A 190 -12.98 4.12 -11.80
N GLY A 191 -13.69 3.88 -10.70
CA GLY A 191 -13.44 2.73 -9.81
C GLY A 191 -12.12 2.80 -9.03
N SER A 192 -11.45 3.96 -8.98
CA SER A 192 -10.13 4.18 -8.37
C SER A 192 -10.18 5.03 -7.10
N TYR A 193 -11.34 5.08 -6.43
CA TYR A 193 -11.55 5.88 -5.23
C TYR A 193 -11.03 5.20 -3.94
N GLU A 194 -10.19 5.90 -3.19
CA GLU A 194 -9.51 5.40 -1.99
C GLU A 194 -9.68 6.34 -0.77
N ARG A 195 -10.36 5.86 0.29
CA ARG A 195 -10.62 6.61 1.53
C ARG A 195 -9.61 6.23 2.62
N GLY A 196 -8.92 7.22 3.21
CA GLY A 196 -7.78 7.06 4.15
C GLY A 196 -8.05 6.36 5.51
N VAL A 197 -6.96 6.17 6.28
CA VAL A 197 -6.46 4.85 6.74
C VAL A 197 -6.42 3.95 5.53
N GLU A 198 -5.24 3.63 5.00
CA GLU A 198 -5.12 2.91 3.72
C GLU A 198 -5.86 1.58 3.84
N ASN A 199 -7.13 1.60 3.45
CA ASN A 199 -7.98 0.44 3.39
C ASN A 199 -7.42 -0.30 2.19
N LEU A 200 -6.79 -1.45 2.43
CA LEU A 200 -6.46 -2.29 1.30
C LEU A 200 -7.79 -2.78 0.73
N PHE A 201 -7.93 -2.64 -0.59
CA PHE A 201 -9.04 -3.15 -1.35
C PHE A 201 -8.54 -4.28 -2.23
N GLY A 202 -9.23 -5.42 -2.21
CA GLY A 202 -9.11 -6.49 -3.19
C GLY A 202 -10.49 -6.70 -3.80
N ASP A 203 -10.57 -6.86 -5.12
CA ASP A 203 -11.84 -7.06 -5.83
C ASP A 203 -12.64 -8.26 -5.29
N GLY A 204 -11.95 -9.32 -4.85
CA GLY A 204 -12.52 -10.49 -4.17
C GLY A 204 -12.34 -10.49 -2.65
N GLY A 205 -11.74 -9.44 -2.09
CA GLY A 205 -11.41 -9.33 -0.68
C GLY A 205 -10.03 -9.90 -0.29
N PHE A 206 -9.91 -10.32 0.97
CA PHE A 206 -8.68 -10.78 1.63
C PHE A 206 -8.90 -12.09 2.36
N GLU A 207 -8.14 -13.11 1.99
CA GLU A 207 -8.18 -14.43 2.61
C GLU A 207 -6.95 -14.62 3.51
N ILE A 208 -7.17 -14.88 4.81
CA ILE A 208 -6.07 -15.21 5.72
C ILE A 208 -5.65 -16.64 5.43
N ILE A 209 -4.39 -16.81 5.06
CA ILE A 209 -3.78 -18.11 4.78
C ILE A 209 -3.11 -18.67 6.03
N GLU A 210 -2.37 -17.80 6.74
CA GLU A 210 -1.58 -18.21 7.88
C GLU A 210 -1.52 -17.10 8.94
N THR A 211 -1.37 -17.51 10.20
CA THR A 211 -1.24 -16.62 11.34
C THR A 211 -0.04 -17.05 12.18
N GLN A 212 0.95 -16.18 12.32
CA GLN A 212 2.18 -16.45 13.05
C GLN A 212 2.36 -15.42 14.17
N ILE A 213 2.51 -15.88 15.42
CA ILE A 213 2.85 -14.98 16.53
C ILE A 213 4.33 -14.61 16.42
N LEU A 214 4.63 -13.32 16.34
CA LEU A 214 5.99 -12.77 16.29
C LEU A 214 6.58 -12.55 17.69
N ASN A 215 5.77 -12.04 18.61
CA ASN A 215 6.20 -11.75 19.97
C ASN A 215 5.02 -11.73 20.95
N THR A 216 5.25 -12.18 22.18
CA THR A 216 4.32 -12.01 23.30
C THR A 216 4.93 -11.04 24.30
N HIS A 217 4.28 -9.91 24.52
CA HIS A 217 4.77 -8.85 25.39
C HIS A 217 4.52 -9.18 26.86
N SER A 218 5.26 -8.52 27.77
CA SER A 218 5.08 -8.68 29.22
C SER A 218 3.68 -8.32 29.72
N SER A 219 2.92 -7.53 28.95
CA SER A 219 1.51 -7.22 29.21
C SER A 219 0.54 -8.34 28.83
N GLY A 220 1.01 -9.42 28.21
CA GLY A 220 0.19 -10.47 27.61
C GLY A 220 -0.38 -10.13 26.24
N ALA A 221 -0.10 -8.93 25.70
CA ALA A 221 -0.46 -8.60 24.33
C ALA A 221 0.45 -9.34 23.34
N GLU A 222 -0.07 -9.65 22.15
CA GLU A 222 0.69 -10.33 21.11
C GLU A 222 0.93 -9.40 19.91
N THR A 223 2.08 -9.58 19.25
CA THR A 223 2.33 -9.10 17.91
C THR A 223 2.22 -10.28 16.96
N ILE A 224 1.37 -10.17 15.95
CA ILE A 224 0.99 -11.27 15.06
C ILE A 224 1.26 -10.86 13.61
N CYS A 225 1.86 -11.74 12.83
CA CYS A 225 1.96 -11.64 11.39
C CYS A 225 0.86 -12.48 10.73
N TYR A 226 0.05 -11.86 9.89
CA TYR A 226 -0.92 -12.52 9.03
C TYR A 226 -0.38 -12.62 7.61
N SER A 227 -0.34 -13.82 7.06
CA SER A 227 -0.13 -14.07 5.63
C SER A 227 -1.49 -14.05 4.95
N ILE A 228 -1.70 -13.14 4.00
CA ILE A 228 -3.01 -12.84 3.44
C ILE A 228 -2.92 -12.89 1.91
N ASP A 229 -3.81 -13.63 1.25
CA ASP A 229 -4.01 -13.53 -0.19
C ASP A 229 -4.97 -12.38 -0.46
N LYS A 230 -4.51 -11.37 -1.19
CA LYS A 230 -5.33 -10.31 -1.76
C LYS A 230 -5.86 -10.77 -3.11
N LEU A 231 -7.17 -10.82 -3.25
CA LEU A 231 -7.84 -11.28 -4.46
C LEU A 231 -8.12 -10.10 -5.39
N ASN A 232 -7.39 -10.00 -6.50
CA ASN A 232 -7.56 -8.96 -7.51
C ASN A 232 -8.20 -9.56 -8.77
N LYS A 233 -9.05 -8.82 -9.49
CA LYS A 233 -9.52 -9.28 -10.79
C LYS A 233 -8.38 -9.18 -11.80
N PRO A 234 -8.08 -10.25 -12.57
CA PRO A 234 -7.07 -10.14 -13.61
C PRO A 234 -7.54 -9.16 -14.68
N HIS A 235 -6.59 -8.43 -15.23
CA HIS A 235 -6.81 -7.60 -16.39
C HIS A 235 -6.80 -8.47 -17.65
N LEU A 236 -7.92 -8.46 -18.37
CA LEU A 236 -8.13 -9.22 -19.60
C LEU A 236 -8.07 -8.26 -20.80
N VAL A 237 -7.26 -8.61 -21.80
CA VAL A 237 -7.18 -7.85 -23.05
C VAL A 237 -7.86 -8.65 -24.14
N SER A 238 -9.04 -8.20 -24.59
CA SER A 238 -9.76 -8.86 -25.68
C SER A 238 -8.96 -8.82 -26.98
N ILE A 239 -9.29 -9.71 -27.93
CA ILE A 239 -8.66 -9.72 -29.26
C ILE A 239 -8.83 -8.38 -29.96
N ASP A 240 -10.02 -7.77 -29.90
CA ASP A 240 -10.28 -6.48 -30.54
C ASP A 240 -9.43 -5.35 -29.93
N SER A 241 -9.33 -5.31 -28.59
CA SER A 241 -8.48 -4.35 -27.89
C SER A 241 -7.00 -4.57 -28.22
N ALA A 242 -6.55 -5.82 -28.25
CA ALA A 242 -5.20 -6.20 -28.65
C ALA A 242 -4.88 -5.73 -30.08
N GLN A 243 -5.77 -5.98 -31.05
CA GLN A 243 -5.60 -5.50 -32.43
C GLN A 243 -5.59 -3.97 -32.52
N HIS A 244 -6.45 -3.29 -31.76
CA HIS A 244 -6.47 -1.83 -31.70
C HIS A 244 -5.16 -1.26 -31.15
N ILE A 245 -4.61 -1.85 -30.09
CA ILE A 245 -3.31 -1.45 -29.53
C ILE A 245 -2.21 -1.66 -30.58
N ALA A 246 -2.19 -2.82 -31.25
CA ALA A 246 -1.20 -3.12 -32.28
C ALA A 246 -1.28 -2.20 -33.51
N ASN A 247 -2.45 -1.62 -33.80
CA ASN A 247 -2.60 -0.63 -34.87
C ASN A 247 -2.01 0.75 -34.49
N THR A 248 -1.61 0.95 -33.25
CA THR A 248 -0.88 2.15 -32.82
C THR A 248 0.56 2.07 -33.31
N GLN A 249 1.10 3.17 -33.86
CA GLN A 249 2.49 3.20 -34.32
C GLN A 249 3.45 2.82 -33.19
N GLY A 250 4.34 1.86 -33.47
CA GLY A 250 5.36 1.40 -32.53
C GLY A 250 5.01 0.14 -31.73
N PHE A 251 3.82 -0.44 -31.90
CA PHE A 251 3.43 -1.71 -31.26
C PHE A 251 3.54 -2.90 -32.21
N ASN A 252 4.06 -4.02 -31.70
CA ASN A 252 4.23 -5.28 -32.41
C ASN A 252 3.80 -6.47 -31.52
N PHE A 253 3.72 -7.66 -32.13
CA PHE A 253 3.34 -8.90 -31.46
C PHE A 253 4.58 -9.70 -31.06
N TYR A 254 4.50 -10.35 -29.89
CA TYR A 254 5.64 -11.03 -29.29
C TYR A 254 5.23 -12.32 -28.59
N ARG A 255 6.21 -13.21 -28.45
CA ARG A 255 6.13 -14.41 -27.63
C ARG A 255 7.25 -14.45 -26.62
N HIS A 256 6.92 -14.81 -25.39
CA HIS A 256 7.90 -15.01 -24.34
C HIS A 256 8.75 -16.25 -24.66
N ALA A 257 10.08 -16.09 -24.69
CA ALA A 257 11.02 -17.12 -25.13
C ALA A 257 10.95 -18.43 -24.32
N LYS A 258 10.79 -18.33 -22.99
CA LYS A 258 10.69 -19.50 -22.09
C LYS A 258 9.27 -20.05 -21.92
N THR A 259 8.31 -19.20 -21.56
CA THR A 259 6.96 -19.64 -21.18
C THR A 259 6.01 -19.80 -22.38
N GLY A 260 6.36 -19.24 -23.54
CA GLY A 260 5.50 -19.23 -24.72
C GLY A 260 4.30 -18.28 -24.61
N ASN A 261 4.22 -17.47 -23.55
CA ASN A 261 3.15 -16.50 -23.35
C ASN A 261 3.12 -15.45 -24.46
N LEU A 262 1.93 -14.98 -24.80
CA LEU A 262 1.71 -14.01 -25.86
C LEU A 262 1.72 -12.59 -25.30
N ALA A 263 2.19 -11.63 -26.09
CA ALA A 263 2.09 -10.23 -25.75
C ALA A 263 2.03 -9.31 -26.97
N ILE A 264 1.50 -8.12 -26.77
CA ILE A 264 1.67 -6.98 -27.67
C ILE A 264 2.50 -5.96 -26.93
N ALA A 265 3.56 -5.47 -27.55
CA ALA A 265 4.44 -4.51 -26.91
C ALA A 265 4.89 -3.41 -27.86
N GLY A 266 5.18 -2.24 -27.30
CA GLY A 266 5.62 -1.09 -28.06
C GLY A 266 6.33 -0.06 -27.21
N GLU A 267 7.14 0.77 -27.86
CA GLU A 267 7.89 1.84 -27.21
C GLU A 267 6.93 2.95 -26.77
N ILE A 268 7.06 3.38 -25.51
CA ILE A 268 6.18 4.41 -24.94
C ILE A 268 6.92 5.60 -24.31
N ASP A 269 8.20 5.44 -23.95
CA ASP A 269 8.96 6.44 -23.20
C ASP A 269 10.47 6.20 -23.31
N LYS A 270 11.27 7.17 -22.88
CA LYS A 270 12.73 7.04 -22.72
C LYS A 270 13.14 7.30 -21.28
N ARG A 271 13.86 6.36 -20.68
CA ARG A 271 14.39 6.47 -19.33
C ARG A 271 15.87 6.83 -19.36
N ILE A 272 16.25 7.89 -18.66
CA ILE A 272 17.65 8.27 -18.46
C ILE A 272 18.21 7.44 -17.30
N LYS A 273 19.26 6.66 -17.57
CA LYS A 273 20.01 5.88 -16.58
C LYS A 273 20.96 6.78 -15.78
N ARG A 274 21.44 6.26 -14.65
CA ARG A 274 22.36 7.01 -13.76
C ARG A 274 23.69 7.38 -14.42
N ASP A 275 24.08 6.68 -15.49
CA ASP A 275 25.26 6.97 -16.31
C ASP A 275 25.01 8.05 -17.39
N GLY A 276 23.80 8.62 -17.45
CA GLY A 276 23.40 9.62 -18.42
C GLY A 276 22.93 9.05 -19.76
N SER A 277 22.97 7.73 -19.97
CA SER A 277 22.46 7.10 -21.19
C SER A 277 20.93 7.07 -21.19
N ALA A 278 20.31 7.31 -22.36
CA ALA A 278 18.87 7.14 -22.54
C ALA A 278 18.58 5.72 -23.05
N VAL A 279 17.56 5.08 -22.49
CA VAL A 279 17.08 3.75 -22.89
C VAL A 279 15.58 3.78 -23.13
N ASP A 280 15.14 3.21 -24.25
CA ASP A 280 13.73 3.12 -24.58
C ASP A 280 12.99 2.15 -23.63
N VAL A 281 11.75 2.48 -23.31
CA VAL A 281 10.90 1.72 -22.39
C VAL A 281 9.72 1.15 -23.15
N MET A 282 9.58 -0.17 -23.09
CA MET A 282 8.52 -0.95 -23.71
C MET A 282 7.32 -1.07 -22.76
N ALA A 283 6.12 -0.78 -23.27
CA ALA A 283 4.87 -1.20 -22.66
C ALA A 283 4.49 -2.58 -23.19
N ILE A 284 4.11 -3.50 -22.31
CA ILE A 284 3.78 -4.89 -22.64
C ILE A 284 2.36 -5.20 -22.18
N TYR A 285 1.51 -5.60 -23.11
CA TYR A 285 0.13 -6.02 -22.91
C TYR A 285 0.03 -7.52 -23.12
N GLN A 286 -0.55 -8.24 -22.16
CA GLN A 286 -0.74 -9.70 -22.22
C GLN A 286 -2.24 -10.02 -22.23
N PRO A 287 -2.66 -11.19 -22.75
CA PRO A 287 -4.08 -11.58 -22.76
C PRO A 287 -4.69 -11.57 -21.35
N VAL A 288 -3.90 -12.03 -20.37
CA VAL A 288 -4.26 -12.09 -18.95
C VAL A 288 -3.07 -11.60 -18.15
N SER A 289 -3.27 -10.64 -17.25
CA SER A 289 -2.20 -10.15 -16.38
C SER A 289 -2.76 -9.47 -15.13
N SER A 290 -1.92 -9.33 -14.10
CA SER A 290 -2.28 -8.65 -12.85
C SER A 290 -2.37 -7.13 -12.97
N LYS A 291 -1.85 -6.56 -14.06
CA LYS A 291 -1.80 -5.11 -14.33
C LYS A 291 -2.23 -4.87 -15.76
N SER A 292 -2.78 -3.70 -16.06
CA SER A 292 -3.19 -3.36 -17.42
C SER A 292 -2.07 -3.46 -18.46
N TRP A 293 -0.83 -3.22 -18.03
CA TRP A 293 0.39 -3.41 -18.82
C TRP A 293 1.63 -3.39 -17.93
N GLN A 294 2.75 -3.89 -18.47
CA GLN A 294 4.06 -3.90 -17.81
C GLN A 294 5.05 -2.97 -18.52
N LYS A 295 5.98 -2.37 -17.76
CA LYS A 295 7.11 -1.59 -18.30
C LYS A 295 8.38 -2.42 -18.25
N LEU A 296 9.14 -2.41 -19.34
CA LEU A 296 10.46 -3.02 -19.37
C LEU A 296 11.42 -2.19 -20.22
N ASP A 297 12.66 -2.02 -19.76
CA ASP A 297 13.69 -1.35 -20.55
C ASP A 297 14.01 -2.22 -21.78
N LEU A 298 14.15 -1.61 -22.97
CA LEU A 298 14.31 -2.31 -24.25
C LEU A 298 15.36 -3.44 -24.23
N PRO A 299 16.57 -3.26 -23.66
CA PRO A 299 17.59 -4.32 -23.63
C PRO A 299 17.18 -5.56 -22.81
N ASP A 300 16.32 -5.40 -21.81
CA ASP A 300 15.81 -6.53 -21.02
C ASP A 300 14.58 -7.14 -21.68
N PHE A 301 13.80 -6.33 -22.40
CA PHE A 301 12.69 -6.78 -23.22
C PHE A 301 13.15 -7.73 -24.34
N GLU A 302 14.16 -7.35 -25.12
CA GLU A 302 14.66 -8.14 -26.25
C GLU A 302 15.26 -9.50 -25.85
N LYS A 303 15.69 -9.66 -24.58
CA LYS A 303 16.17 -10.94 -24.06
C LYS A 303 15.04 -11.94 -23.80
N ILE A 304 13.83 -11.44 -23.60
CA ILE A 304 12.70 -12.21 -23.08
C ILE A 304 11.63 -12.40 -24.16
N TRP A 305 11.39 -11.39 -24.98
CA TRP A 305 10.27 -11.33 -25.93
C TRP A 305 10.77 -11.40 -27.37
N ILE A 306 10.33 -12.43 -28.08
CA ILE A 306 10.69 -12.69 -29.47
C ILE A 306 9.55 -12.15 -30.36
N PRO A 307 9.83 -11.32 -31.37
CA PRO A 307 8.82 -10.87 -32.32
C PRO A 307 8.13 -12.07 -33.01
N GLU A 308 6.81 -12.01 -33.11
CA GLU A 308 6.00 -13.04 -33.76
C GLU A 308 5.01 -12.41 -34.74
N THR A 309 4.77 -13.05 -35.88
CA THR A 309 3.70 -12.62 -36.79
C THR A 309 2.37 -13.22 -36.33
N PRO A 310 1.32 -12.41 -36.07
CA PRO A 310 0.06 -12.93 -35.56
C PRO A 310 -0.64 -13.80 -36.60
N THR A 311 -0.73 -15.10 -36.33
CA THR A 311 -1.49 -16.06 -37.13
C THR A 311 -2.87 -16.32 -36.51
N ASN A 312 -3.75 -17.04 -37.22
CA ASN A 312 -5.01 -17.51 -36.62
C ASN A 312 -4.76 -18.36 -35.36
N GLN A 313 -3.62 -19.05 -35.27
CA GLN A 313 -3.25 -19.82 -34.09
C GLN A 313 -2.87 -18.91 -32.91
N TYR A 314 -2.19 -17.79 -33.18
CA TYR A 314 -1.87 -16.79 -32.16
C TYR A 314 -3.14 -16.29 -31.46
N TRP A 315 -4.15 -15.89 -32.25
CA TRP A 315 -5.41 -15.37 -31.69
C TRP A 315 -6.27 -16.45 -31.01
N LYS A 316 -6.24 -17.69 -31.52
CA LYS A 316 -6.88 -18.81 -30.81
C LYS A 316 -6.25 -19.04 -29.44
N GLN A 317 -4.93 -19.02 -29.36
CA GLN A 317 -4.22 -19.17 -28.08
C GLN A 317 -4.45 -17.95 -27.17
N TRP A 318 -4.53 -16.74 -27.71
CA TRP A 318 -4.89 -15.52 -26.97
C TRP A 318 -6.26 -15.65 -26.31
N GLN A 319 -7.28 -16.09 -27.06
CA GLN A 319 -8.62 -16.33 -26.52
C GLN A 319 -8.63 -17.45 -25.48
N GLN A 320 -7.93 -18.56 -25.75
CA GLN A 320 -7.83 -19.67 -24.80
C GLN A 320 -7.23 -19.23 -23.46
N LEU A 321 -6.22 -18.35 -23.47
CA LEU A 321 -5.63 -17.81 -22.24
C LEU A 321 -6.64 -16.96 -21.46
N ILE A 322 -7.48 -16.18 -22.14
CA ILE A 322 -8.57 -15.42 -21.52
C ILE A 322 -9.63 -16.36 -20.95
N ASP A 323 -10.04 -17.38 -21.70
CA ASP A 323 -11.08 -18.34 -21.28
C ASP A 323 -10.62 -19.19 -20.09
N LEU A 324 -9.32 -19.44 -19.97
CA LEU A 324 -8.69 -20.16 -18.86
C LEU A 324 -8.26 -19.24 -17.71
N ALA A 325 -8.53 -17.93 -17.80
CA ALA A 325 -8.13 -16.98 -16.77
C ALA A 325 -8.82 -17.33 -15.44
N PRO A 326 -8.09 -17.36 -14.32
CA PRO A 326 -8.71 -17.53 -13.01
C PRO A 326 -9.66 -16.35 -12.71
N GLU A 327 -10.68 -16.58 -11.90
CA GLU A 327 -11.61 -15.51 -11.50
C GLU A 327 -10.89 -14.39 -10.74
N PHE A 328 -9.87 -14.75 -9.96
CA PHE A 328 -9.02 -13.83 -9.22
C PHE A 328 -7.53 -14.18 -9.36
N ASP A 329 -6.72 -13.16 -9.53
CA ASP A 329 -5.28 -13.19 -9.31
C ASP A 329 -5.00 -13.03 -7.80
N ARG A 330 -4.09 -13.85 -7.26
CA ARG A 330 -3.81 -13.94 -5.82
C ARG A 330 -2.46 -13.29 -5.53
N GLU A 331 -2.49 -12.14 -4.88
CA GLU A 331 -1.28 -11.44 -4.44
C GLU A 331 -1.05 -11.69 -2.94
N ARG A 332 0.02 -12.40 -2.59
CA ARG A 332 0.38 -12.65 -1.19
C ARG A 332 0.95 -11.39 -0.55
N ILE A 333 0.33 -10.95 0.53
CA ILE A 333 0.78 -9.84 1.37
C ILE A 333 0.97 -10.31 2.82
N TYR A 334 1.82 -9.60 3.57
CA TYR A 334 2.07 -9.87 4.99
C TYR A 334 1.69 -8.66 5.82
N LEU A 335 0.85 -8.86 6.85
CA LEU A 335 0.34 -7.79 7.70
C LEU A 335 0.69 -8.06 9.16
N ILE A 336 1.48 -7.17 9.77
CA ILE A 336 1.84 -7.26 11.18
C ILE A 336 0.88 -6.44 12.03
N CYS A 337 0.14 -7.11 12.89
CA CYS A 337 -0.90 -6.56 13.75
C CYS A 337 -0.52 -6.65 15.24
N GLY A 338 -1.26 -5.92 16.07
CA GLY A 338 -1.09 -5.92 17.53
C GLY A 338 -0.17 -4.80 18.02
N LEU A 339 0.62 -5.08 19.06
CA LEU A 339 1.43 -4.07 19.73
C LEU A 339 2.75 -3.82 18.95
N LEU A 340 2.75 -2.84 18.05
CA LEU A 340 3.88 -2.59 17.12
C LEU A 340 5.02 -1.74 17.70
N LEU A 341 4.73 -0.79 18.59
CA LEU A 341 5.73 0.17 19.07
C LEU A 341 6.95 -0.50 19.74
N PRO A 342 6.82 -1.53 20.59
CA PRO A 342 7.98 -2.13 21.25
C PRO A 342 8.87 -2.94 20.30
N VAL A 343 8.30 -3.45 19.21
CA VAL A 343 8.99 -4.28 18.22
C VAL A 343 9.39 -3.49 16.97
N TRP A 344 9.20 -2.16 17.00
CA TRP A 344 9.38 -1.30 15.83
C TRP A 344 10.76 -1.42 15.19
N LYS A 345 11.81 -1.59 16.01
CA LYS A 345 13.20 -1.73 15.56
C LYS A 345 13.50 -3.07 14.86
N GLN A 346 12.63 -4.06 15.02
CA GLN A 346 12.76 -5.39 14.39
C GLN A 346 12.04 -5.45 13.04
N LEU A 347 11.25 -4.41 12.71
CA LEU A 347 10.57 -4.28 11.44
C LEU A 347 11.43 -3.46 10.46
N PRO A 348 11.27 -3.65 9.13
CA PRO A 348 12.00 -2.88 8.14
C PRO A 348 11.71 -1.38 8.27
N ASP A 349 12.59 -0.48 7.82
CA ASP A 349 12.33 0.97 7.90
C ASP A 349 11.61 1.53 6.66
N ASN A 350 11.60 0.76 5.57
CA ASN A 350 10.89 1.13 4.35
C ASN A 350 9.37 1.03 4.57
N ASN A 351 8.67 2.11 4.24
CA ASN A 351 7.21 2.23 4.31
C ASN A 351 6.61 1.94 5.71
N PRO A 352 6.68 2.88 6.67
CA PRO A 352 6.15 2.72 8.03
C PRO A 352 4.61 2.77 8.12
N LYS A 353 3.90 2.64 7.00
CA LYS A 353 2.45 2.85 6.94
C LYS A 353 1.66 1.70 7.55
N VAL A 354 0.55 2.05 8.20
CA VAL A 354 -0.42 1.11 8.76
C VAL A 354 -1.63 1.07 7.85
N PHE A 355 -2.00 -0.14 7.46
CA PHE A 355 -3.15 -0.45 6.63
C PHE A 355 -4.29 -1.00 7.48
N ARG A 356 -5.51 -0.76 7.02
CA ARG A 356 -6.71 -1.46 7.49
C ARG A 356 -7.17 -2.38 6.36
N LEU A 357 -7.63 -3.57 6.70
CA LEU A 357 -8.35 -4.40 5.73
C LEU A 357 -9.45 -5.17 6.44
N GLN A 358 -10.47 -5.56 5.68
CA GLN A 358 -11.51 -6.45 6.13
C GLN A 358 -11.39 -7.75 5.36
N THR A 359 -11.21 -8.85 6.08
CA THR A 359 -11.09 -10.19 5.49
C THR A 359 -12.45 -10.76 5.12
N ASN A 360 -12.45 -11.80 4.28
CA ASN A 360 -13.68 -12.43 3.80
C ASN A 360 -14.48 -13.08 4.95
N ASP A 361 -13.80 -13.47 6.04
CA ASP A 361 -14.41 -13.94 7.29
C ASP A 361 -14.84 -12.79 8.24
N SER A 362 -14.91 -11.55 7.73
CA SER A 362 -15.36 -10.34 8.42
C SER A 362 -14.47 -9.82 9.55
N ARG A 363 -13.22 -10.29 9.69
CA ARG A 363 -12.26 -9.69 10.64
C ARG A 363 -11.74 -8.38 10.09
N ILE A 364 -11.64 -7.38 10.96
CA ILE A 364 -10.98 -6.11 10.64
C ILE A 364 -9.57 -6.18 11.18
N LEU A 365 -8.58 -6.24 10.29
CA LEU A 365 -7.18 -6.22 10.64
C LEU A 365 -6.63 -4.79 10.46
N LEU A 366 -5.83 -4.37 11.43
CA LEU A 366 -5.09 -3.11 11.40
C LEU A 366 -3.62 -3.42 11.67
N GLY A 367 -2.76 -3.13 10.72
CA GLY A 367 -1.37 -3.55 10.82
C GLY A 367 -0.46 -2.94 9.78
N ARG A 368 0.83 -3.18 9.94
CA ARG A 368 1.84 -2.71 9.00
C ARG A 368 2.03 -3.76 7.90
N SER A 369 1.93 -3.34 6.64
CA SER A 369 2.23 -4.21 5.49
C SER A 369 3.73 -4.38 5.34
N ILE A 370 4.17 -5.62 5.12
CA ILE A 370 5.55 -5.98 4.88
C ILE A 370 5.66 -6.55 3.47
N ASP A 371 6.66 -6.08 2.74
CA ASP A 371 7.01 -6.59 1.42
C ASP A 371 7.43 -8.07 1.52
N GLN A 372 6.95 -8.91 0.60
CA GLN A 372 7.26 -10.34 0.57
C GLN A 372 8.77 -10.62 0.57
N HIS A 373 9.58 -9.79 -0.08
CA HIS A 373 11.04 -9.98 -0.10
C HIS A 373 11.73 -9.70 1.24
N GLN A 374 11.02 -9.09 2.19
CA GLN A 374 11.55 -8.73 3.50
C GLN A 374 11.03 -9.62 4.62
N ILE A 375 9.99 -10.41 4.37
CA ILE A 375 9.32 -11.17 5.43
C ILE A 375 10.26 -12.17 6.10
N GLU A 376 11.17 -12.80 5.35
CA GLU A 376 12.18 -13.70 5.91
C GLU A 376 13.08 -12.99 6.92
N LYS A 377 13.56 -11.79 6.58
CA LYS A 377 14.38 -10.98 7.50
C LYS A 377 13.59 -10.57 8.74
N VAL A 378 12.29 -10.32 8.61
CA VAL A 378 11.44 -10.03 9.75
C VAL A 378 11.35 -11.24 10.66
N PHE A 379 11.02 -12.42 10.13
CA PHE A 379 10.97 -13.64 10.94
C PHE A 379 12.32 -13.96 11.61
N ASP A 380 13.44 -13.74 10.91
CA ASP A 380 14.79 -13.85 11.46
C ASP A 380 15.00 -12.92 12.66
N ASN A 381 14.57 -11.65 12.56
CA ASN A 381 14.70 -10.66 13.64
C ASN A 381 13.90 -11.04 14.89
N PHE A 382 12.85 -11.86 14.75
CA PHE A 382 12.06 -12.42 15.85
C PHE A 382 12.53 -13.81 16.30
N GLY A 383 13.60 -14.35 15.70
CA GLY A 383 14.11 -15.68 16.03
C GLY A 383 13.22 -16.82 15.54
N LEU A 384 12.39 -16.58 14.52
CA LEU A 384 11.43 -17.54 13.96
C LEU A 384 11.95 -18.22 12.67
N LYS A 385 13.27 -18.41 12.57
CA LYS A 385 13.97 -18.97 11.40
C LYS A 385 13.38 -20.28 10.88
N ASP A 386 12.83 -21.11 11.76
CA ASP A 386 12.40 -22.47 11.45
C ASP A 386 10.89 -22.61 11.13
N LEU A 387 10.14 -21.50 11.10
CA LEU A 387 8.66 -21.52 10.96
C LEU A 387 8.15 -21.21 9.55
N ILE A 388 8.97 -20.63 8.66
CA ILE A 388 8.60 -20.50 7.25
C ILE A 388 8.83 -21.85 6.59
N LYS A 389 7.80 -22.70 6.54
CA LYS A 389 7.82 -23.87 5.67
C LYS A 389 7.66 -23.40 4.22
N LEU A 390 8.75 -22.94 3.62
CA LEU A 390 8.81 -22.73 2.18
C LEU A 390 8.48 -24.07 1.52
N ASN A 391 7.49 -24.07 0.62
CA ASN A 391 7.18 -25.26 -0.15
C ASN A 391 8.29 -25.50 -1.20
N ALA A 392 8.29 -26.67 -1.82
CA ALA A 392 9.34 -27.03 -2.77
C ALA A 392 9.42 -26.11 -4.01
N GLU A 393 8.30 -25.50 -4.41
CA GLU A 393 8.24 -24.56 -5.55
C GLU A 393 8.88 -23.22 -5.19
N ASP A 394 8.56 -22.67 -4.02
CA ASP A 394 9.13 -21.41 -3.51
C ASP A 394 10.65 -21.54 -3.34
N ILE A 395 11.11 -22.67 -2.76
CA ILE A 395 12.55 -22.94 -2.61
C ILE A 395 13.23 -23.05 -3.98
N PHE A 396 12.63 -23.77 -4.93
CA PHE A 396 13.18 -23.88 -6.27
C PHE A 396 13.28 -22.51 -6.95
N GLN A 397 12.24 -21.67 -6.85
CA GLN A 397 12.24 -20.33 -7.44
C GLN A 397 13.31 -19.43 -6.81
N LEU A 398 13.41 -19.41 -5.49
CA LEU A 398 14.41 -18.60 -4.76
C LEU A 398 15.84 -19.01 -5.11
N VAL A 399 16.12 -20.31 -5.26
CA VAL A 399 17.45 -20.81 -5.59
C VAL A 399 17.76 -20.66 -7.08
N TRP A 400 16.80 -20.98 -7.94
CA TRP A 400 17.01 -21.05 -9.38
C TRP A 400 16.92 -19.67 -10.03
N GLU A 401 15.85 -18.90 -9.79
CA GLU A 401 15.63 -17.60 -10.43
C GLU A 401 16.34 -16.49 -9.65
N ASP A 402 16.18 -16.44 -8.33
CA ASP A 402 16.72 -15.36 -7.49
C ASP A 402 18.17 -15.59 -7.02
N ARG A 403 18.78 -16.72 -7.40
CA ARG A 403 20.18 -17.11 -7.09
C ARG A 403 20.51 -17.09 -5.59
N GLN A 404 19.53 -17.37 -4.74
CA GLN A 404 19.75 -17.47 -3.30
C GLN A 404 20.29 -18.85 -2.93
N VAL A 405 20.95 -18.94 -1.77
CA VAL A 405 21.26 -20.22 -1.12
C VAL A 405 20.16 -20.50 -0.13
N LYS A 406 19.54 -21.69 -0.21
CA LYS A 406 18.43 -22.08 0.69
C LYS A 406 18.67 -23.44 1.31
N SER A 407 18.36 -23.55 2.60
CA SER A 407 18.40 -24.81 3.32
C SER A 407 17.12 -25.63 3.05
N VAL A 408 17.30 -26.93 2.82
CA VAL A 408 16.24 -27.91 2.54
C VAL A 408 16.48 -29.12 3.44
N GLY A 409 15.79 -29.17 4.58
CA GLY A 409 16.09 -30.13 5.64
C GLY A 409 17.53 -29.95 6.15
N GLN A 410 18.33 -31.01 6.09
CA GLN A 410 19.77 -30.98 6.47
C GLN A 410 20.71 -30.53 5.34
N TRP A 411 20.17 -30.18 4.16
CA TRP A 411 20.94 -29.87 2.96
C TRP A 411 20.87 -28.39 2.62
N GLU A 412 21.80 -27.90 1.81
CA GLU A 412 21.74 -26.55 1.24
C GLU A 412 21.78 -26.63 -0.29
N LEU A 413 20.93 -25.86 -0.95
CA LEU A 413 20.85 -25.78 -2.40
C LEU A 413 21.34 -24.43 -2.91
N GLN A 414 22.08 -24.48 -4.02
CA GLN A 414 22.57 -23.30 -4.72
C GLN A 414 22.61 -23.53 -6.24
N ARG A 415 22.23 -22.51 -7.02
CA ARG A 415 22.48 -22.49 -8.46
C ARG A 415 23.94 -22.13 -8.74
N ASN A 416 24.66 -23.04 -9.38
CA ASN A 416 26.06 -22.85 -9.78
C ASN A 416 26.24 -23.12 -11.28
N TYR A 417 27.11 -22.34 -11.92
CA TYR A 417 27.38 -22.45 -13.34
C TYR A 417 28.61 -23.32 -13.62
N TYR A 418 28.45 -24.40 -14.38
CA TYR A 418 29.54 -25.31 -14.74
C TYR A 418 29.54 -25.65 -16.23
N LYS A 419 30.70 -25.49 -16.89
CA LYS A 419 30.93 -25.88 -18.29
C LYS A 419 29.83 -25.44 -19.28
N GLY A 420 29.32 -24.23 -19.14
CA GLY A 420 28.31 -23.71 -20.06
C GLY A 420 26.85 -23.87 -19.59
N VAL A 421 26.62 -24.61 -18.49
CA VAL A 421 25.28 -25.01 -18.05
C VAL A 421 25.07 -24.68 -16.57
N ASP A 422 23.93 -24.08 -16.24
CA ASP A 422 23.51 -23.90 -14.86
C ASP A 422 23.13 -25.24 -14.24
N ARG A 423 23.60 -25.48 -13.02
CA ARG A 423 23.33 -26.69 -12.24
C ARG A 423 22.76 -26.30 -10.88
N LEU A 424 21.74 -27.03 -10.43
CA LEU A 424 21.22 -26.92 -9.08
C LEU A 424 22.05 -27.86 -8.19
N GLU A 425 22.99 -27.30 -7.44
CA GLU A 425 23.96 -28.05 -6.62
C GLU A 425 23.44 -28.26 -5.20
N VAL A 426 23.63 -29.48 -4.67
CA VAL A 426 23.53 -29.76 -3.23
C VAL A 426 24.90 -29.51 -2.60
N LEU A 427 24.98 -28.50 -1.75
CA LEU A 427 26.23 -28.09 -1.12
C LEU A 427 26.62 -29.04 0.02
N ALA A 428 27.93 -29.03 0.34
CA ALA A 428 28.50 -29.68 1.51
C ALA A 428 28.14 -31.19 1.67
N VAL A 429 28.00 -31.92 0.57
CA VAL A 429 27.80 -33.38 0.61
C VAL A 429 29.14 -34.09 0.83
N TYR A 430 29.30 -34.73 1.99
CA TYR A 430 30.48 -35.50 2.37
C TYR A 430 30.08 -36.94 2.75
N GLY A 431 30.82 -37.93 2.24
CA GLY A 431 30.55 -39.36 2.47
C GLY A 431 29.84 -40.04 1.31
N SER A 432 30.24 -41.28 1.00
CA SER A 432 29.68 -42.06 -0.11
C SER A 432 28.23 -42.49 0.15
N ASP A 433 27.90 -42.79 1.40
CA ASP A 433 26.56 -43.11 1.91
C ASP A 433 25.54 -42.00 1.60
N LYS A 434 25.90 -40.74 1.84
CA LYS A 434 25.06 -39.57 1.55
C LYS A 434 24.87 -39.35 0.04
N ILE A 435 25.91 -39.58 -0.74
CA ILE A 435 25.87 -39.47 -2.20
C ILE A 435 24.96 -40.55 -2.79
N ASP A 436 25.06 -41.79 -2.31
CA ASP A 436 24.25 -42.90 -2.80
C ASP A 436 22.77 -42.71 -2.44
N TRP A 437 22.47 -42.15 -1.26
CA TRP A 437 21.12 -41.78 -0.87
C TRP A 437 20.53 -40.67 -1.76
N LEU A 438 21.29 -39.59 -2.01
CA LEU A 438 20.85 -38.52 -2.92
C LEU A 438 20.64 -39.03 -4.36
N LYS A 439 21.48 -39.96 -4.82
CA LYS A 439 21.29 -40.63 -6.12
C LYS A 439 20.01 -41.46 -6.17
N ALA A 440 19.67 -42.18 -5.10
CA ALA A 440 18.43 -42.94 -5.01
C ALA A 440 17.18 -42.05 -5.10
N LEU A 441 17.28 -40.78 -4.67
CA LEU A 441 16.23 -39.77 -4.82
C LEU A 441 16.13 -39.16 -6.22
N GLY A 442 17.06 -39.48 -7.12
CA GLY A 442 17.09 -38.94 -8.49
C GLY A 442 18.12 -37.83 -8.71
N CYS A 443 18.99 -37.52 -7.74
CA CYS A 443 20.13 -36.63 -7.97
C CYS A 443 21.21 -37.34 -8.83
N PHE A 444 22.06 -36.56 -9.49
CA PHE A 444 23.21 -37.09 -10.22
C PHE A 444 24.51 -36.44 -9.72
N THR A 445 25.65 -37.03 -10.09
CA THR A 445 26.96 -36.55 -9.65
C THR A 445 27.88 -36.25 -10.81
N GLU A 446 28.68 -35.20 -10.68
CA GLU A 446 29.81 -34.95 -11.58
C GLU A 446 31.08 -34.70 -10.77
N ILE A 447 32.23 -35.07 -11.33
CA ILE A 447 33.54 -34.76 -10.73
C ILE A 447 34.01 -33.42 -11.28
N ILE A 448 34.12 -32.43 -10.40
CA ILE A 448 34.55 -31.07 -10.72
C ILE A 448 35.70 -30.70 -9.79
N GLN A 449 36.83 -30.26 -10.35
CA GLN A 449 38.04 -29.91 -9.57
C GLN A 449 38.45 -30.99 -8.55
N HIS A 450 38.49 -32.25 -8.99
CA HIS A 450 38.84 -33.43 -8.17
C HIS A 450 37.91 -33.70 -6.97
N ARG A 451 36.71 -33.12 -6.95
CA ARG A 451 35.67 -33.41 -5.94
C ARG A 451 34.38 -33.86 -6.62
N THR A 452 33.75 -34.88 -6.06
CA THR A 452 32.41 -35.31 -6.49
C THR A 452 31.39 -34.31 -5.96
N LYS A 453 30.68 -33.63 -6.87
CA LYS A 453 29.57 -32.73 -6.56
C LYS A 453 28.24 -33.40 -6.91
N VAL A 454 27.20 -33.10 -6.16
CA VAL A 454 25.86 -33.66 -6.32
C VAL A 454 24.92 -32.57 -6.86
N PHE A 455 24.10 -32.94 -7.83
CA PHE A 455 23.20 -32.03 -8.54
C PHE A 455 21.79 -32.60 -8.63
N VAL A 456 20.81 -31.69 -8.55
CA VAL A 456 19.40 -31.98 -8.73
C VAL A 456 19.02 -31.71 -10.20
N PRO A 457 18.41 -32.66 -10.92
CA PRO A 457 17.84 -32.42 -12.25
C PRO A 457 16.77 -31.32 -12.23
N VAL A 458 16.91 -30.31 -13.08
CA VAL A 458 16.05 -29.10 -13.09
C VAL A 458 14.60 -29.45 -13.45
N ASP A 459 14.42 -30.41 -14.34
CA ASP A 459 13.12 -30.94 -14.79
C ASP A 459 12.31 -31.62 -13.68
N ASN A 460 12.99 -32.15 -12.66
CA ASN A 460 12.36 -32.82 -11.51
C ASN A 460 12.68 -32.14 -10.17
N ALA A 461 13.19 -30.90 -10.20
CA ALA A 461 13.75 -30.25 -9.03
C ALA A 461 12.74 -30.08 -7.90
N VAL A 462 11.53 -29.59 -8.20
CA VAL A 462 10.46 -29.40 -7.22
C VAL A 462 10.13 -30.71 -6.49
N LYS A 463 9.99 -31.82 -7.22
CA LYS A 463 9.68 -33.14 -6.64
C LYS A 463 10.82 -33.65 -5.74
N ILE A 464 12.07 -33.44 -6.13
CA ILE A 464 13.23 -33.87 -5.34
C ILE A 464 13.38 -32.98 -4.09
N ILE A 465 13.17 -31.67 -4.22
CA ILE A 465 13.17 -30.74 -3.07
C ILE A 465 12.09 -31.13 -2.06
N ASP A 466 10.89 -31.49 -2.52
CA ASP A 466 9.80 -31.95 -1.67
C ASP A 466 10.17 -33.23 -0.89
N LEU A 467 10.80 -34.20 -1.56
CA LEU A 467 11.34 -35.39 -0.89
C LEU A 467 12.42 -35.03 0.13
N LEU A 468 13.32 -34.08 -0.17
CA LEU A 468 14.36 -33.62 0.76
C LEU A 468 13.76 -32.92 2.00
N LEU A 469 12.66 -32.20 1.85
CA LEU A 469 11.92 -31.58 2.96
C LEU A 469 11.21 -32.62 3.85
N THR A 470 10.69 -33.69 3.23
CA THR A 470 9.88 -34.71 3.92
C THR A 470 10.73 -35.81 4.58
N SER A 471 12.01 -35.91 4.21
CA SER A 471 12.94 -36.93 4.72
C SER A 471 13.65 -36.55 6.02
N VAL A 472 13.14 -35.55 6.75
CA VAL A 472 13.71 -35.03 8.01
C VAL A 472 13.13 -35.75 9.22
#